data_AF-A0A1V5GJS6-F1
#
_entry.id   AF-A0A1V5GJS6-F1
#
_cell.length_a   1.000
_cell.length_b   1.000
_cell.length_c   1.000
_cell.angle_alpha   90.00
_cell.angle_beta   90.00
_cell.angle_gamma   90.00
#
_symmetry.space_group_name_H-M   'P 1'
#
loop_
_entity.id
_entity.type
_entity.pdbx_description
1 polymer ?
#
loop_
_entity_poly.entity_id
_entity_poly.type
_entity_poly.pdbx_seq_one_letter_code
_entity_poly.pdbx_strand_id
1 'polypeptide(L)'
;MLEACGDVAGLDALDCGCGEGRFCRLLANRGARRVLGIDLCETMIEAARQRQSGADEYRVADAQNLDFLEDASFDLAVSCLNQCDLAGFQANNREVFRLLRPNGRFVVANLHPMRSAVGGWLKDRNGAKMHVILDRYFDESERRWNMMGCDFTNFHRTLSTYVNDFLKAGFSLERLVEPSVSSNVLRRYPELEDERRVPNFILYVLRKPNETV
;
A
#
# COMPACT_ATOMS: atom_id res chain seq x y z
N MET A 1 -0.60 0.18 -9.39
CA MET A 1 -1.27 -0.71 -8.41
C MET A 1 -2.47 -1.43 -9.01
N LEU A 2 -3.46 -0.73 -9.59
CA LEU A 2 -4.61 -1.38 -10.23
C LEU A 2 -4.21 -2.43 -11.29
N GLU A 3 -3.26 -2.11 -12.17
CA GLU A 3 -2.73 -3.08 -13.14
C GLU A 3 -2.08 -4.30 -12.47
N ALA A 4 -1.43 -4.10 -11.32
CA ALA A 4 -0.81 -5.19 -10.55
C ALA A 4 -1.86 -6.09 -9.86
N CYS A 5 -3.09 -5.60 -9.67
CA CYS A 5 -4.21 -6.42 -9.19
C CYS A 5 -4.72 -7.39 -10.27
N GLY A 6 -4.33 -7.23 -11.53
CA GLY A 6 -4.77 -8.07 -12.65
C GLY A 6 -6.29 -8.02 -12.85
N ASP A 7 -6.86 -9.11 -13.35
CA ASP A 7 -8.31 -9.27 -13.39
C ASP A 7 -8.87 -9.44 -11.97
N VAL A 8 -9.95 -8.71 -11.70
CA VAL A 8 -10.66 -8.69 -10.42
C VAL A 8 -12.14 -9.02 -10.56
N ALA A 9 -12.60 -9.32 -11.77
CA ALA A 9 -13.98 -9.67 -12.02
C ALA A 9 -14.40 -10.90 -11.19
N GLY A 10 -15.51 -10.78 -10.46
CA GLY A 10 -16.07 -11.84 -9.62
C GLY A 10 -15.31 -12.11 -8.31
N LEU A 11 -14.22 -11.40 -8.03
CA LEU A 11 -13.42 -11.62 -6.81
C LEU A 11 -14.03 -10.94 -5.59
N ASP A 12 -13.82 -11.55 -4.41
CA ASP A 12 -13.96 -10.87 -3.12
C ASP A 12 -12.64 -10.19 -2.75
N ALA A 13 -12.67 -8.88 -2.51
CA ALA A 13 -11.50 -8.08 -2.19
C ALA A 13 -11.56 -7.44 -0.79
N LEU A 14 -10.40 -7.33 -0.14
CA LEU A 14 -10.19 -6.59 1.11
C LEU A 14 -9.22 -5.42 0.84
N ASP A 15 -9.55 -4.21 1.29
CA ASP A 15 -8.67 -3.04 1.25
C ASP A 15 -8.29 -2.61 2.67
N CYS A 16 -7.03 -2.85 3.04
CA CYS A 16 -6.47 -2.54 4.35
C CYS A 16 -5.90 -1.11 4.39
N GLY A 17 -6.59 -0.22 5.10
CA GLY A 17 -6.29 1.23 5.13
C GLY A 17 -6.93 1.93 3.93
N CYS A 18 -8.23 1.73 3.74
CA CYS A 18 -8.95 2.16 2.55
C CYS A 18 -9.17 3.69 2.48
N GLY A 19 -8.96 4.43 3.58
CA GLY A 19 -9.23 5.84 3.69
C GLY A 19 -10.67 6.18 3.29
N GLU A 20 -10.83 7.14 2.37
CA GLU A 20 -12.14 7.53 1.84
C GLU A 20 -12.73 6.49 0.84
N GLY A 21 -12.08 5.34 0.62
CA GLY A 21 -12.63 4.24 -0.16
C GLY A 21 -12.40 4.32 -1.67
N ARG A 22 -11.48 5.19 -2.12
CA ARG A 22 -11.19 5.37 -3.55
C ARG A 22 -10.84 4.06 -4.25
N PHE A 23 -9.96 3.29 -3.64
CA PHE A 23 -9.46 2.07 -4.26
C PHE A 23 -10.51 0.96 -4.22
N CYS A 24 -11.31 0.86 -3.15
CA CYS A 24 -12.50 0.01 -3.10
C CYS A 24 -13.43 0.23 -4.29
N ARG A 25 -13.83 1.50 -4.54
CA ARG A 25 -14.69 1.85 -5.68
C ARG A 25 -14.05 1.51 -7.03
N LEU A 26 -12.73 1.66 -7.16
CA LEU A 26 -12.02 1.31 -8.39
C LEU A 26 -11.98 -0.21 -8.66
N LEU A 27 -11.99 -1.03 -7.60
CA LEU A 27 -12.10 -2.48 -7.70
C LEU A 27 -13.54 -2.90 -8.01
N ALA A 28 -14.53 -2.33 -7.33
CA ALA A 28 -15.95 -2.57 -7.58
C ALA A 28 -16.32 -2.23 -9.04
N ASN A 29 -15.88 -1.08 -9.54
CA ASN A 29 -16.09 -0.66 -10.94
C ASN A 29 -15.38 -1.56 -11.97
N ARG A 30 -14.42 -2.38 -11.56
CA ARG A 30 -13.77 -3.39 -12.41
C ARG A 30 -14.44 -4.78 -12.33
N GLY A 31 -15.58 -4.87 -11.65
CA GLY A 31 -16.38 -6.09 -11.58
C GLY A 31 -16.05 -6.99 -10.39
N ALA A 32 -15.31 -6.52 -9.39
CA ALA A 32 -15.19 -7.26 -8.13
C ALA A 32 -16.59 -7.54 -7.55
N ARG A 33 -16.82 -8.78 -7.11
CA ARG A 33 -18.12 -9.23 -6.58
C ARG A 33 -18.45 -8.52 -5.27
N ARG A 34 -17.43 -8.32 -4.43
CA ARG A 34 -17.51 -7.68 -3.12
C ARG A 34 -16.18 -7.03 -2.81
N VAL A 35 -16.21 -5.83 -2.22
CA VAL A 35 -15.01 -5.15 -1.74
C VAL A 35 -15.24 -4.64 -0.32
N LEU A 36 -14.52 -5.15 0.67
CA LEU A 36 -14.55 -4.64 2.02
C LEU A 36 -13.37 -3.67 2.23
N GLY A 37 -13.65 -2.40 2.45
CA GLY A 37 -12.69 -1.41 2.92
C GLY A 37 -12.67 -1.31 4.44
N ILE A 38 -11.49 -1.34 5.03
CA ILE A 38 -11.29 -1.07 6.46
C ILE A 38 -10.32 0.09 6.68
N ASP A 39 -10.58 0.88 7.71
CA ASP A 39 -9.69 1.95 8.16
C ASP A 39 -9.91 2.23 9.65
N LEU A 40 -8.90 2.75 10.36
CA LEU A 40 -9.03 3.16 11.76
C LEU A 40 -9.71 4.52 11.89
N CYS A 41 -9.66 5.35 10.84
CA CYS A 41 -10.18 6.71 10.87
C CYS A 41 -11.68 6.74 10.59
N GLU A 42 -12.49 6.97 11.63
CA GLU A 42 -13.96 7.01 11.52
C GLU A 42 -14.44 8.02 10.47
N THR A 43 -13.86 9.23 10.43
CA THR A 43 -14.25 10.28 9.49
C THR A 43 -13.95 9.92 8.03
N MET A 44 -12.89 9.14 7.79
CA MET A 44 -12.60 8.58 6.46
C MET A 44 -13.64 7.52 6.06
N ILE A 45 -14.02 6.64 6.98
CA ILE A 45 -15.05 5.64 6.74
C ILE A 45 -16.43 6.26 6.51
N GLU A 46 -16.78 7.32 7.24
CA GLU A 46 -17.99 8.11 6.98
C GLU A 46 -17.97 8.71 5.58
N ALA A 47 -16.85 9.33 5.18
CA ALA A 47 -16.67 9.88 3.84
C ALA A 47 -16.71 8.79 2.75
N ALA A 48 -16.24 7.58 3.04
CA ALA A 48 -16.30 6.44 2.15
C ALA A 48 -17.74 5.95 1.94
N ARG A 49 -18.50 5.80 3.02
CA ARG A 49 -19.93 5.42 3.00
C ARG A 49 -20.78 6.41 2.20
N GLN A 50 -20.49 7.70 2.28
CA GLN A 50 -21.18 8.72 1.49
C GLN A 50 -20.95 8.58 -0.03
N ARG A 51 -19.84 7.97 -0.44
CA ARG A 51 -19.45 7.76 -1.85
C ARG A 51 -19.64 6.31 -2.32
N GLN A 52 -20.13 5.45 -1.43
CA GLN A 52 -20.31 4.03 -1.68
C GLN A 52 -21.16 3.83 -2.93
N SER A 53 -20.70 3.00 -3.86
CA SER A 53 -21.39 2.79 -5.13
C SER A 53 -21.12 1.40 -5.70
N GLY A 54 -21.98 0.47 -5.30
CA GLY A 54 -22.00 -0.90 -5.82
C GLY A 54 -21.57 -1.92 -4.77
N ALA A 55 -20.54 -2.70 -5.10
CA ALA A 55 -20.10 -3.86 -4.33
C ALA A 55 -19.15 -3.51 -3.15
N ASP A 56 -18.85 -2.23 -2.94
CA ASP A 56 -17.99 -1.75 -1.86
C ASP A 56 -18.77 -1.58 -0.54
N GLU A 57 -18.15 -1.99 0.56
CA GLU A 57 -18.63 -1.83 1.95
C GLU A 57 -17.49 -1.30 2.83
N TYR A 58 -17.83 -0.55 3.88
CA TYR A 58 -16.82 0.12 4.73
C TYR A 58 -17.03 -0.10 6.22
N ARG A 59 -15.96 -0.47 6.92
CA ARG A 59 -15.96 -0.68 8.37
C ARG A 59 -14.79 0.02 9.03
N VAL A 60 -15.06 0.59 10.20
CA VAL A 60 -14.00 1.05 11.10
C VAL A 60 -13.39 -0.19 11.74
N ALA A 61 -12.11 -0.45 11.49
CA ALA A 61 -11.40 -1.61 12.04
C ALA A 61 -9.88 -1.42 12.01
N ASP A 62 -9.19 -2.04 12.97
CA ASP A 62 -7.73 -2.15 12.96
C ASP A 62 -7.30 -3.26 12.00
N ALA A 63 -6.53 -2.91 10.96
CA ALA A 63 -6.02 -3.89 10.01
C ALA A 63 -5.07 -4.94 10.65
N GLN A 64 -4.62 -4.72 11.89
CA GLN A 64 -3.80 -5.65 12.66
C GLN A 64 -4.62 -6.68 13.46
N ASN A 65 -5.94 -6.52 13.55
CA ASN A 65 -6.85 -7.46 14.22
C ASN A 65 -8.23 -7.49 13.50
N LEU A 66 -8.47 -8.56 12.75
CA LEU A 66 -9.67 -8.76 11.94
C LEU A 66 -10.39 -10.07 12.32
N ASP A 67 -10.43 -10.41 13.61
CA ASP A 67 -11.05 -11.63 14.15
C ASP A 67 -12.56 -11.77 13.82
N PHE A 68 -13.22 -10.68 13.44
CA PHE A 68 -14.63 -10.70 12.99
C PHE A 68 -14.81 -11.21 11.56
N LEU A 69 -13.72 -11.50 10.84
CA LEU A 69 -13.72 -12.06 9.48
C LEU A 69 -13.24 -13.50 9.51
N GLU A 70 -13.95 -14.36 8.79
CA GLU A 70 -13.62 -15.77 8.61
C GLU A 70 -12.34 -15.95 7.78
N ASP A 71 -11.58 -16.99 8.09
CA ASP A 71 -10.41 -17.42 7.31
C ASP A 71 -10.79 -17.69 5.85
N ALA A 72 -9.84 -17.50 4.93
CA ALA A 72 -10.02 -17.81 3.51
C ALA A 72 -11.31 -17.20 2.89
N SER A 73 -11.63 -15.97 3.25
CA SER A 73 -12.84 -15.25 2.81
C SER A 73 -12.60 -14.27 1.65
N PHE A 74 -11.36 -14.04 1.23
CA PHE A 74 -11.01 -13.12 0.13
C PHE A 74 -10.08 -13.76 -0.91
N ASP A 75 -10.22 -13.34 -2.16
CA ASP A 75 -9.34 -13.73 -3.28
C ASP A 75 -8.20 -12.72 -3.48
N LEU A 76 -8.44 -11.46 -3.11
CA LEU A 76 -7.52 -10.35 -3.25
C LEU A 76 -7.52 -9.51 -1.97
N ALA A 77 -6.35 -9.17 -1.48
CA ALA A 77 -6.15 -8.13 -0.50
C ALA A 77 -5.29 -7.03 -1.13
N VAL A 78 -5.56 -5.79 -0.76
CA VAL A 78 -4.79 -4.63 -1.19
C VAL A 78 -4.46 -3.74 0.01
N SER A 79 -3.33 -3.06 -0.08
CA SER A 79 -2.94 -2.05 0.92
C SER A 79 -2.21 -0.93 0.21
N CYS A 80 -2.81 0.25 0.16
CA CYS A 80 -2.28 1.40 -0.56
C CYS A 80 -1.79 2.47 0.41
N LEU A 81 -0.47 2.61 0.55
CA LEU A 81 0.20 3.55 1.46
C LEU A 81 -0.17 3.38 2.93
N ASN A 82 -0.61 2.19 3.34
CA ASN A 82 -0.98 1.89 4.73
C ASN A 82 0.11 1.10 5.49
N GLN A 83 0.89 0.24 4.83
CA GLN A 83 1.95 -0.55 5.50
C GLN A 83 3.02 0.30 6.18
N CYS A 84 3.33 1.48 5.62
CA CYS A 84 4.25 2.44 6.25
C CYS A 84 3.65 3.11 7.49
N ASP A 85 2.34 3.08 7.70
CA ASP A 85 1.65 3.75 8.81
C ASP A 85 1.41 2.81 9.99
N LEU A 86 1.56 1.51 9.77
CA LEU A 86 1.40 0.49 10.82
C LEU A 86 2.70 0.29 11.59
N ALA A 87 2.67 0.50 12.91
CA ALA A 87 3.77 0.14 13.80
C ALA A 87 4.03 -1.39 13.79
N GLY A 88 2.95 -2.18 13.81
CA GLY A 88 2.97 -3.64 13.78
C GLY A 88 2.51 -4.22 12.45
N PHE A 89 3.05 -3.76 11.32
CA PHE A 89 2.66 -4.21 9.98
C PHE A 89 2.72 -5.74 9.80
N GLN A 90 3.58 -6.43 10.56
CA GLN A 90 3.64 -7.89 10.58
C GLN A 90 2.35 -8.54 11.07
N ALA A 91 1.60 -7.89 11.97
CA ALA A 91 0.28 -8.36 12.40
C ALA A 91 -0.74 -8.28 11.26
N ASN A 92 -0.74 -7.17 10.51
CA ASN A 92 -1.56 -7.07 9.31
C ASN A 92 -1.17 -8.12 8.26
N ASN A 93 0.12 -8.39 8.05
CA ASN A 93 0.55 -9.45 7.13
C ASN A 93 -0.03 -10.82 7.52
N ARG A 94 -0.05 -11.16 8.82
CA ARG A 94 -0.63 -12.41 9.31
C ARG A 94 -2.14 -12.46 9.09
N GLU A 95 -2.84 -11.38 9.40
CA GLU A 95 -4.29 -11.29 9.18
C GLU A 95 -4.64 -11.41 7.70
N VAL A 96 -3.95 -10.68 6.83
CA VAL A 96 -4.16 -10.78 5.38
C VAL A 96 -3.85 -12.19 4.88
N PHE A 97 -2.78 -12.83 5.37
CA PHE A 97 -2.47 -14.21 5.01
C PHE A 97 -3.57 -15.19 5.45
N ARG A 98 -4.10 -15.05 6.67
CA ARG A 98 -5.21 -15.87 7.21
C ARG A 98 -6.48 -15.71 6.36
N LEU A 99 -6.83 -14.46 6.04
CA LEU A 99 -8.05 -14.10 5.33
C LEU A 99 -8.04 -14.43 3.84
N LEU A 100 -6.87 -14.53 3.22
CA LEU A 100 -6.77 -14.92 1.81
C LEU A 100 -7.03 -16.41 1.62
N ARG A 101 -7.78 -16.75 0.57
CA ARG A 101 -7.93 -18.11 0.06
C ARG A 101 -6.57 -18.65 -0.44
N PRO A 102 -6.39 -19.97 -0.54
CA PRO A 102 -5.29 -20.55 -1.31
C PRO A 102 -5.20 -19.94 -2.72
N ASN A 103 -4.01 -19.61 -3.19
CA ASN A 103 -3.72 -18.80 -4.40
C ASN A 103 -4.22 -17.34 -4.37
N GLY A 104 -4.73 -16.85 -3.24
CA GLY A 104 -5.11 -15.47 -3.05
C GLY A 104 -3.92 -14.52 -3.19
N ARG A 105 -4.18 -13.28 -3.61
CA ARG A 105 -3.14 -12.27 -3.86
C ARG A 105 -3.16 -11.20 -2.79
N PHE A 106 -1.98 -10.72 -2.43
CA PHE A 106 -1.83 -9.49 -1.66
C PHE A 106 -1.01 -8.48 -2.47
N VAL A 107 -1.63 -7.36 -2.83
CA VAL A 107 -0.96 -6.29 -3.59
C VAL A 107 -0.78 -5.07 -2.70
N VAL A 108 0.47 -4.74 -2.42
CA VAL A 108 0.84 -3.61 -1.57
C VAL A 108 1.45 -2.52 -2.44
N ALA A 109 0.97 -1.29 -2.32
CA ALA A 109 1.72 -0.11 -2.74
C ALA A 109 2.17 0.61 -1.46
N ASN A 110 3.45 0.92 -1.34
CA ASN A 110 4.02 1.51 -0.14
C ASN A 110 4.96 2.66 -0.47
N LEU A 111 5.26 3.50 0.53
CA LEU A 111 6.35 4.45 0.46
C LEU A 111 7.67 3.69 0.30
N HIS A 112 8.52 4.09 -0.66
CA HIS A 112 9.79 3.42 -0.89
C HIS A 112 10.71 3.61 0.33
N PRO A 113 11.46 2.59 0.78
CA PRO A 113 12.42 2.72 1.88
C PRO A 113 13.44 3.86 1.70
N MET A 114 13.91 4.11 0.47
CA MET A 114 14.77 5.28 0.18
C MET A 114 14.07 6.62 0.45
N ARG A 115 12.75 6.68 0.28
CA ARG A 115 11.98 7.91 0.46
C ARG A 115 11.65 8.18 1.93
N SER A 116 11.44 7.12 2.72
CA SER A 116 11.20 7.23 4.17
C SER A 116 12.49 7.34 5.01
N ALA A 117 13.65 7.05 4.40
CA ALA A 117 14.95 7.36 4.98
C ALA A 117 15.17 8.88 5.08
N VAL A 118 16.14 9.29 5.91
CA VAL A 118 16.35 10.71 6.21
C VAL A 118 17.05 11.38 5.03
N GLY A 119 16.54 12.55 4.65
CA GLY A 119 17.18 13.43 3.68
C GLY A 119 16.20 14.21 2.82
N GLY A 120 16.74 14.87 1.81
CA GLY A 120 16.01 15.69 0.87
C GLY A 120 16.85 15.99 -0.35
N TRP A 121 16.37 16.91 -1.18
CA TRP A 121 17.13 17.34 -2.33
C TRP A 121 18.28 18.24 -1.92
N LEU A 122 19.52 17.82 -2.20
CA LEU A 122 20.65 18.73 -2.30
C LEU A 122 20.39 19.66 -3.49
N LYS A 123 20.50 20.97 -3.26
CA LYS A 123 20.27 21.99 -4.28
C LYS A 123 21.55 22.77 -4.53
N ASP A 124 21.75 23.21 -5.77
CA ASP A 124 22.84 24.11 -6.13
C ASP A 124 22.59 25.54 -5.60
N ARG A 125 23.54 26.45 -5.87
CA ARG A 125 23.44 27.87 -5.48
C ARG A 125 22.24 28.61 -6.08
N ASN A 126 21.64 28.08 -7.16
CA ASN A 126 20.48 28.65 -7.84
C ASN A 126 19.17 27.97 -7.39
N GLY A 127 19.23 27.02 -6.46
CA GLY A 127 18.08 26.27 -5.97
C GLY A 127 17.69 25.06 -6.83
N ALA A 128 18.44 24.74 -7.88
CA ALA A 128 18.18 23.58 -8.73
C ALA A 128 18.58 22.29 -8.02
N LYS A 129 17.70 21.29 -8.05
CA LYS A 129 17.88 19.99 -7.38
C LYS A 129 19.00 19.19 -8.05
N MET A 130 20.06 18.84 -7.33
CA MET A 130 21.23 18.09 -7.82
C MET A 130 21.14 16.58 -7.54
N HIS A 131 20.95 16.20 -6.28
CA HIS A 131 20.92 14.79 -5.83
C HIS A 131 19.95 14.65 -4.66
N VAL A 132 19.43 13.44 -4.45
CA VAL A 132 18.75 13.10 -3.20
C VAL A 132 19.80 12.63 -2.20
N ILE A 133 19.76 13.22 -1.01
CA ILE A 133 20.56 12.76 0.12
C ILE A 133 19.82 11.57 0.73
N LEU A 134 20.50 10.44 0.83
CA LEU A 134 20.01 9.24 1.51
C LEU A 134 20.89 8.98 2.73
N ASP A 135 20.30 9.08 3.92
CA ASP A 135 21.00 8.81 5.17
C ASP A 135 20.10 8.07 6.17
N ARG A 136 20.70 7.42 7.17
CA ARG A 136 20.02 6.64 8.22
C ARG A 136 19.04 5.60 7.69
N TYR A 137 19.36 4.97 6.56
CA TYR A 137 18.54 3.93 5.92
C TYR A 137 18.38 2.65 6.75
N PHE A 138 19.39 2.31 7.56
CA PHE A 138 19.32 1.12 8.43
C PHE A 138 18.76 1.43 9.83
N ASP A 139 18.40 2.69 10.08
CA ASP A 139 17.81 3.13 11.34
C ASP A 139 16.28 3.04 11.23
N GLU A 140 15.75 1.83 11.38
CA GLU A 140 14.32 1.58 11.33
C GLU A 140 13.63 2.18 12.57
N SER A 141 12.91 3.28 12.38
CA SER A 141 12.28 4.01 13.46
C SER A 141 11.12 4.89 12.96
N GLU A 142 10.37 5.46 13.90
CA GLU A 142 9.27 6.40 13.62
C GLU A 142 9.77 7.62 12.81
N ARG A 143 8.95 8.08 11.87
CA ARG A 143 9.15 9.29 11.06
C ARG A 143 7.90 10.14 11.15
N ARG A 144 8.03 11.34 11.69
CA ARG A 144 6.94 12.32 11.75
C ARG A 144 7.08 13.30 10.60
N TRP A 145 5.99 13.48 9.89
CA TRP A 145 5.90 14.36 8.74
C TRP A 145 4.78 15.35 8.95
N ASN A 146 4.98 16.57 8.45
CA ASN A 146 3.91 17.54 8.26
C ASN A 146 3.77 17.80 6.76
N MET A 147 2.59 17.54 6.21
CA MET A 147 2.29 17.84 4.82
C MET A 147 0.93 18.51 4.72
N MET A 148 0.89 19.67 4.04
CA MET A 148 -0.33 20.46 3.88
C MET A 148 -1.04 20.81 5.20
N GLY A 149 -0.29 20.94 6.30
CA GLY A 149 -0.84 21.23 7.63
C GLY A 149 -1.37 20.01 8.38
N CYS A 150 -1.22 18.80 7.83
CA CYS A 150 -1.56 17.55 8.49
C CYS A 150 -0.29 16.86 8.99
N ASP A 151 -0.27 16.52 10.28
CA ASP A 151 0.76 15.67 10.86
C ASP A 151 0.39 14.21 10.65
N PHE A 152 1.36 13.42 10.19
CA PHE A 152 1.22 11.97 10.08
C PHE A 152 2.54 11.29 10.42
N THR A 153 2.41 10.04 10.84
CA THR A 153 3.53 9.22 11.28
C THR A 153 3.67 8.03 10.33
N ASN A 154 4.87 7.87 9.77
CA ASN A 154 5.26 6.63 9.14
C ASN A 154 6.30 5.91 10.01
N PHE A 155 6.52 4.64 9.75
CA PHE A 155 7.55 3.80 10.34
C PHE A 155 8.54 3.42 9.24
N HIS A 156 9.72 4.02 9.26
CA HIS A 156 10.76 3.71 8.30
C HIS A 156 11.26 2.29 8.53
N ARG A 157 11.32 1.51 7.44
CA ARG A 157 11.90 0.18 7.41
C ARG A 157 12.64 -0.01 6.10
N THR A 158 13.66 -0.84 6.13
CA THR A 158 14.44 -1.24 4.97
C THR A 158 13.60 -2.09 4.00
N LEU A 159 14.06 -2.17 2.75
CA LEU A 159 13.46 -3.07 1.76
C LEU A 159 13.51 -4.52 2.23
N SER A 160 14.64 -4.92 2.83
CA SER A 160 14.84 -6.27 3.36
C SER A 160 13.83 -6.61 4.45
N THR A 161 13.54 -5.69 5.38
CA THR A 161 12.53 -5.92 6.43
C THR A 161 11.16 -6.16 5.85
N TYR A 162 10.70 -5.30 4.91
CA TYR A 162 9.42 -5.51 4.25
C TYR A 162 9.35 -6.87 3.55
N VAL A 163 10.31 -7.17 2.68
CA VAL A 163 10.31 -8.43 1.90
C VAL A 163 10.36 -9.64 2.84
N ASN A 164 11.26 -9.65 3.82
CA ASN A 164 11.44 -10.79 4.72
C ASN A 164 10.21 -11.02 5.60
N ASP A 165 9.53 -9.97 6.06
CA ASP A 165 8.31 -10.14 6.87
C ASP A 165 7.12 -10.63 6.03
N PHE A 166 7.02 -10.27 4.75
CA PHE A 166 6.04 -10.88 3.86
C PHE A 166 6.32 -12.38 3.66
N LEU A 167 7.58 -12.74 3.41
CA LEU A 167 8.00 -14.14 3.27
C LEU A 167 7.77 -14.94 4.56
N LYS A 168 8.08 -14.35 5.72
CA LYS A 168 7.88 -14.96 7.03
C LYS A 168 6.39 -15.19 7.35
N ALA A 169 5.51 -14.33 6.86
CA ALA A 169 4.07 -14.54 6.97
C ALA A 169 3.55 -15.69 6.10
N GLY A 170 4.36 -16.23 5.19
CA GLY A 170 4.04 -17.34 4.31
C GLY A 170 3.76 -16.95 2.86
N PHE A 171 3.84 -15.67 2.51
CA PHE A 171 3.68 -15.24 1.12
C PHE A 171 4.86 -15.64 0.25
N SER A 172 4.60 -15.85 -1.04
CA SER A 172 5.61 -15.83 -2.09
C SER A 172 5.60 -14.47 -2.79
N LEU A 173 6.79 -13.94 -3.12
CA LEU A 173 6.94 -12.69 -3.86
C LEU A 173 6.92 -12.97 -5.36
N GLU A 174 5.87 -12.56 -6.06
CA GLU A 174 5.74 -12.72 -7.51
C GLU A 174 6.39 -11.57 -8.27
N ARG A 175 6.31 -10.36 -7.73
CA ARG A 175 6.86 -9.16 -8.37
C ARG A 175 7.17 -8.07 -7.36
N LEU A 176 8.27 -7.38 -7.62
CA LEU A 176 8.61 -6.10 -7.01
C LEU A 176 8.63 -5.04 -8.12
N VAL A 177 7.97 -3.89 -7.91
CA VAL A 177 7.89 -2.83 -8.91
C VAL A 177 8.20 -1.48 -8.27
N GLU A 178 9.18 -0.77 -8.82
CA GLU A 178 9.46 0.62 -8.51
C GLU A 178 8.91 1.49 -9.65
N PRO A 179 7.69 2.05 -9.53
CA PRO A 179 7.06 2.78 -10.61
C PRO A 179 7.82 4.08 -10.91
N SER A 180 8.00 4.36 -12.20
CA SER A 180 8.50 5.64 -12.69
C SER A 180 7.54 6.25 -13.71
N VAL A 181 7.79 7.49 -14.11
CA VAL A 181 6.88 8.29 -14.94
C VAL A 181 7.23 8.16 -16.42
N SER A 182 6.27 7.74 -17.24
CA SER A 182 6.45 7.62 -18.69
C SER A 182 6.59 8.98 -19.37
N SER A 183 7.23 9.01 -20.54
CA SER A 183 7.46 10.29 -21.27
C SER A 183 6.16 10.96 -21.70
N ASN A 184 5.08 10.19 -21.86
CA ASN A 184 3.76 10.74 -22.17
C ASN A 184 3.15 11.47 -20.96
N VAL A 185 3.32 10.93 -19.76
CA VAL A 185 2.82 11.56 -18.53
C VAL A 185 3.59 12.85 -18.26
N LEU A 186 4.91 12.88 -18.44
CA LEU A 186 5.70 14.10 -18.27
C LEU A 186 5.34 15.24 -19.22
N ARG A 187 4.95 14.94 -20.47
CA ARG A 187 4.46 15.98 -21.37
C ARG A 187 3.22 16.69 -20.82
N ARG A 188 2.41 15.97 -20.03
CA ARG A 188 1.20 16.51 -19.39
C ARG A 188 1.47 17.09 -18.00
N TYR A 189 2.45 16.54 -17.28
CA TYR A 189 2.82 16.87 -15.91
C TYR A 189 4.36 16.99 -15.78
N PRO A 190 4.98 18.07 -16.31
CA PRO A 190 6.44 18.22 -16.30
C PRO A 190 7.05 18.29 -14.90
N GLU A 191 6.26 18.69 -13.90
CA GLU A 191 6.66 18.73 -12.49
C GLU A 191 7.04 17.37 -11.91
N LEU A 192 6.63 16.27 -12.56
CA LEU A 192 6.96 14.90 -12.16
C LEU A 192 8.32 14.42 -12.68
N GLU A 193 9.15 15.28 -13.28
CA GLU A 193 10.48 14.88 -13.77
C GLU A 193 11.35 14.29 -12.65
N ASP A 194 11.21 14.79 -11.41
CA ASP A 194 11.96 14.27 -10.27
C ASP A 194 11.62 12.81 -9.93
N GLU A 195 10.44 12.32 -10.31
CA GLU A 195 10.00 10.93 -10.14
C GLU A 195 10.75 9.94 -11.05
N ARG A 196 11.61 10.45 -11.96
CA ARG A 196 12.54 9.64 -12.76
C ARG A 196 13.90 9.45 -12.12
N ARG A 197 14.21 10.27 -11.11
CA ARG A 197 15.55 10.34 -10.53
C ARG A 197 15.72 9.39 -9.35
N VAL A 198 14.64 9.21 -8.57
CA VAL A 198 14.58 8.29 -7.43
C VAL A 198 13.16 7.72 -7.28
N PRO A 199 13.01 6.48 -6.76
CA PRO A 199 11.70 5.91 -6.49
C PRO A 199 11.10 6.52 -5.22
N ASN A 200 9.88 7.08 -5.35
CA ASN A 200 9.09 7.50 -4.19
C ASN A 200 8.24 6.36 -3.63
N PHE A 201 7.84 5.42 -4.48
CA PHE A 201 6.94 4.33 -4.12
C PHE A 201 7.51 2.99 -4.54
N ILE A 202 6.97 1.93 -3.95
CA ILE A 202 7.26 0.55 -4.31
C ILE A 202 5.99 -0.28 -4.26
N LEU A 203 5.87 -1.26 -5.14
CA LEU A 203 4.79 -2.22 -5.13
C LEU A 203 5.32 -3.64 -4.91
N TYR A 204 4.65 -4.37 -4.03
CA TYR A 204 4.86 -5.79 -3.80
C TYR A 204 3.63 -6.53 -4.32
N VAL A 205 3.84 -7.50 -5.20
CA VAL A 205 2.81 -8.44 -5.63
C VAL A 205 3.14 -9.78 -4.99
N LEU A 206 2.30 -10.16 -4.04
CA LEU A 206 2.48 -11.31 -3.18
C LEU A 206 1.36 -12.32 -3.44
N ARG A 207 1.69 -13.60 -3.26
CA ARG A 207 0.76 -14.71 -3.43
C ARG A 207 0.78 -15.60 -2.21
N LYS A 208 -0.40 -15.94 -1.68
CA LYS A 208 -0.56 -17.05 -0.74
C LYS A 208 -0.43 -18.36 -1.53
N PRO A 209 0.61 -19.17 -1.29
CA PRO A 209 0.75 -20.46 -1.97
C PRO A 209 -0.45 -21.36 -1.70
N ASN A 210 -0.69 -22.36 -2.55
CA ASN A 210 -1.53 -23.48 -2.15
C ASN A 210 -0.88 -24.19 -0.97
N GLU A 211 -1.68 -24.62 0.00
CA GLU A 211 -1.22 -25.61 0.97
C GLU A 211 -0.71 -26.81 0.17
N THR A 212 0.58 -27.11 0.33
CA THR A 212 1.16 -28.29 -0.28
C THR A 212 0.66 -29.45 0.57
N VAL A 213 -0.27 -30.23 0.03
CA VAL A 213 -0.71 -31.51 0.63
C VAL A 213 0.47 -32.46 0.74
#